data_AF-A0A9X4B1Q9-F1
#
_entry.id   AF-A0A9X4B1Q9-F1
#
_cell.length_a   1.000
_cell.length_b   1.000
_cell.length_c   1.000
_cell.angle_alpha   90.00
_cell.angle_beta   90.00
_cell.angle_gamma   90.00
#
_symmetry.space_group_name_H-M   'P 1'
#
loop_
_entity.id
_entity.type
_entity.pdbx_description
1 polymer ?
#
loop_
_entity_poly.entity_id
_entity_poly.type
_entity_poly.pdbx_seq_one_letter_code
_entity_poly.pdbx_strand_id
1 'polypeptide(L)'
;MEILLLIILGVAAIKVLTFYIVNKIKVAPKKAFEAEEVIRCGHMNPTLYKKKLEDIIIDYTREPEVEEEYKKVRDLFKYKLQHKEISRGQIIGIENYLREQLKDKKKYKNNAHAIYSMLKMPNLTYNHTSTILKMLYK
;
A
#
# COMPACT_ATOMS: atom_id res chain seq x y z
N MET A 1 -59.12 -37.23 -0.85
CA MET A 1 -59.14 -35.81 -0.42
C MET A 1 -57.83 -35.39 0.24
N GLU A 2 -57.22 -36.24 1.09
CA GLU A 2 -55.97 -35.92 1.81
C GLU A 2 -54.77 -35.62 0.91
N ILE A 3 -54.54 -36.41 -0.15
CA ILE A 3 -53.43 -36.21 -1.10
C ILE A 3 -53.57 -34.88 -1.85
N LEU A 4 -54.80 -34.50 -2.23
CA LEU A 4 -55.06 -33.24 -2.93
C LEU A 4 -54.79 -32.02 -2.03
N LEU A 5 -55.17 -32.12 -0.75
CA LEU A 5 -54.89 -31.11 0.28
C LEU A 5 -53.39 -30.94 0.53
N LEU A 6 -52.63 -32.04 0.58
CA LEU A 6 -51.17 -31.99 0.75
C LEU A 6 -50.48 -31.30 -0.43
N ILE A 7 -50.93 -31.55 -1.67
CA ILE A 7 -50.38 -30.88 -2.86
C ILE A 7 -50.66 -29.37 -2.81
N ILE A 8 -51.88 -28.97 -2.43
CA ILE A 8 -52.27 -27.55 -2.33
C ILE A 8 -51.43 -26.83 -1.27
N LEU A 9 -51.25 -27.44 -0.09
CA LEU A 9 -50.42 -26.91 0.99
C LEU A 9 -48.95 -26.80 0.57
N GLY A 10 -48.42 -27.79 -0.15
CA GLY A 10 -47.05 -27.76 -0.68
C GLY A 10 -46.82 -26.60 -1.66
N VAL A 11 -47.75 -26.39 -2.60
CA VAL A 11 -47.67 -25.28 -3.57
C VAL A 11 -47.76 -23.93 -2.87
N ALA A 12 -48.64 -23.80 -1.86
CA ALA A 12 -48.76 -22.57 -1.08
C ALA A 12 -47.47 -22.27 -0.30
N ALA A 13 -46.87 -23.28 0.35
CA ALA A 13 -45.62 -23.12 1.10
C ALA A 13 -44.45 -22.68 0.21
N ILE A 14 -44.31 -23.27 -0.99
CA ILE A 14 -43.27 -22.88 -1.96
C ILE A 14 -43.45 -21.42 -2.39
N LYS A 15 -44.69 -20.98 -2.66
CA LYS A 15 -44.97 -19.59 -3.03
C LYS A 15 -44.63 -18.61 -1.90
N VAL A 16 -44.97 -18.94 -0.66
CA VAL A 16 -44.63 -18.10 0.50
C VAL A 16 -43.12 -18.04 0.70
N LEU A 17 -42.42 -19.17 0.61
CA LEU A 17 -40.98 -19.24 0.79
C LEU A 17 -40.22 -18.47 -0.30
N THR A 18 -40.61 -18.63 -1.56
CA THR A 18 -39.99 -17.92 -2.70
C THR A 18 -40.25 -16.41 -2.61
N PHE A 19 -41.46 -15.98 -2.27
CA PHE A 19 -41.78 -14.57 -2.05
C PHE A 19 -40.95 -13.96 -0.91
N TYR A 20 -40.82 -14.67 0.21
CA TYR A 20 -40.03 -14.23 1.36
C TYR A 20 -38.54 -14.06 1.00
N ILE A 21 -37.94 -15.03 0.30
CA ILE A 21 -36.54 -14.98 -0.12
C ILE A 21 -36.32 -13.80 -1.09
N VAL A 22 -37.18 -13.64 -2.10
CA VAL A 22 -37.03 -12.58 -3.10
C VAL A 22 -37.15 -11.19 -2.48
N ASN A 23 -38.10 -10.98 -1.56
CA ASN A 23 -38.23 -9.69 -0.88
C ASN A 23 -37.05 -9.38 0.03
N LYS A 24 -36.52 -10.38 0.75
CA LYS A 24 -35.35 -10.18 1.60
C LYS A 24 -34.10 -9.78 0.79
N ILE A 25 -33.93 -10.33 -0.42
CA ILE A 25 -32.82 -9.97 -1.32
C ILE A 25 -33.02 -8.56 -1.89
N LYS A 26 -34.24 -8.18 -2.28
CA LYS A 26 -34.53 -6.85 -2.87
C LYS A 26 -34.37 -5.70 -1.86
N VAL A 27 -34.70 -5.94 -0.60
CA VAL A 27 -34.66 -4.94 0.48
C VAL A 27 -33.29 -4.89 1.17
N ALA A 28 -32.37 -5.80 0.82
CA ALA A 28 -31.01 -5.75 1.34
C ALA A 28 -30.36 -4.40 0.95
N PRO A 29 -29.98 -3.56 1.93
CA PRO A 29 -29.40 -2.26 1.64
C PRO A 29 -28.08 -2.46 0.89
N LYS A 30 -28.01 -1.96 -0.34
CA LYS A 30 -26.74 -1.88 -1.06
C LYS A 30 -25.91 -0.79 -0.38
N LYS A 31 -24.66 -1.10 0.00
CA LYS A 31 -23.73 -0.07 0.48
C LYS A 31 -23.61 1.01 -0.59
N ALA A 32 -24.05 2.21 -0.26
CA ALA A 32 -23.81 3.39 -1.08
C ALA A 32 -22.37 3.83 -0.86
N PHE A 33 -21.67 4.11 -1.96
CA PHE A 33 -20.33 4.71 -1.93
C PHE A 33 -20.43 6.15 -2.41
N GLU A 34 -19.67 7.04 -1.80
CA GLU A 34 -19.60 8.43 -2.25
C GLU A 34 -18.91 8.52 -3.62
N ALA A 35 -19.34 9.46 -4.45
CA ALA A 35 -18.76 9.65 -5.79
C ALA A 35 -17.24 9.92 -5.72
N GLU A 36 -16.80 10.67 -4.72
CA GLU A 36 -15.38 10.95 -4.51
C GLU A 36 -14.57 9.69 -4.17
N GLU A 37 -15.16 8.76 -3.40
CA GLU A 37 -14.52 7.48 -3.09
C GLU A 37 -14.38 6.61 -4.34
N VAL A 38 -15.39 6.60 -5.21
CA VAL A 38 -15.38 5.88 -6.50
C VAL A 38 -14.37 6.47 -7.48
N ILE A 39 -14.24 7.80 -7.53
CA ILE A 39 -13.25 8.48 -8.37
C ILE A 39 -11.83 8.16 -7.86
N ARG A 40 -11.61 8.23 -6.53
CA ARG A 40 -10.31 7.91 -5.91
C ARG A 40 -9.83 6.49 -6.22
N CYS A 41 -10.74 5.52 -6.30
CA CYS A 41 -10.38 4.14 -6.66
C CYS A 41 -10.46 3.84 -8.17
N GLY A 42 -10.53 4.86 -9.04
CA GLY A 42 -10.52 4.68 -10.49
C GLY A 42 -11.73 3.91 -11.03
N HIS A 43 -12.91 4.16 -10.45
CA HIS A 43 -14.17 3.45 -10.75
C HIS A 43 -14.19 1.96 -10.36
N MET A 44 -13.20 1.49 -9.58
CA MET A 44 -13.24 0.17 -8.96
C MET A 44 -14.24 0.15 -7.78
N ASN A 45 -14.62 -1.03 -7.28
CA ASN A 45 -15.36 -1.12 -6.02
C ASN A 45 -14.44 -0.65 -4.85
N PRO A 46 -14.83 0.35 -4.03
CA PRO A 46 -13.98 0.89 -2.97
C PRO A 46 -13.53 -0.14 -1.92
N THR A 47 -14.37 -1.14 -1.62
CA THR A 47 -14.03 -2.21 -0.66
C THR A 47 -12.95 -3.12 -1.22
N LEU A 48 -13.05 -3.48 -2.50
CA LEU A 48 -12.02 -4.27 -3.18
C LEU A 48 -10.73 -3.48 -3.38
N TYR A 49 -10.84 -2.17 -3.64
CA TYR A 49 -9.69 -1.29 -3.74
C TYR A 49 -8.95 -1.16 -2.41
N LYS A 50 -9.66 -1.02 -1.29
CA LYS A 50 -9.04 -1.02 0.05
C LYS A 50 -8.34 -2.34 0.37
N LYS A 51 -8.97 -3.48 0.10
CA LYS A 51 -8.33 -4.79 0.29
C LYS A 51 -7.09 -4.97 -0.59
N LYS A 52 -7.19 -4.57 -1.86
CA LYS A 52 -6.04 -4.55 -2.77
C LYS A 52 -4.93 -3.62 -2.29
N LEU A 53 -5.29 -2.48 -1.69
CA LEU A 53 -4.32 -1.60 -1.03
C LEU A 53 -3.70 -2.28 0.19
N GLU A 54 -4.46 -2.96 1.05
CA GLU A 54 -3.90 -3.72 2.17
C GLU A 54 -2.89 -4.79 1.69
N ASP A 55 -3.19 -5.47 0.58
CA ASP A 55 -2.27 -6.46 -0.03
C ASP A 55 -1.05 -5.82 -0.73
N ILE A 56 -1.11 -4.53 -1.10
CA ILE A 56 -0.04 -3.76 -1.77
C ILE A 56 0.75 -2.91 -0.78
N ILE A 57 0.13 -2.50 0.34
CA ILE A 57 0.77 -1.89 1.50
C ILE A 57 1.58 -3.02 2.11
N ILE A 58 2.75 -3.24 1.51
CA ILE A 58 3.91 -3.78 2.21
C ILE A 58 3.93 -2.99 3.50
N ASP A 59 3.76 -3.66 4.64
CA ASP A 59 3.85 -3.01 5.93
C ASP A 59 5.28 -2.46 6.04
N TYR A 60 5.43 -1.18 5.69
CA TYR A 60 6.68 -0.45 5.73
C TYR A 60 6.97 -0.01 7.17
N THR A 61 6.31 -0.58 8.19
CA THR A 61 6.68 -0.38 9.58
C THR A 61 8.03 -1.03 9.82
N ARG A 62 9.07 -0.26 9.54
CA ARG A 62 10.39 -0.49 10.09
C ARG A 62 10.33 -0.26 11.59
N GLU A 63 11.29 -0.85 12.30
CA GLU A 63 11.50 -0.53 13.71
C GLU A 63 11.64 0.99 13.88
N PRO A 64 11.01 1.59 14.94
CA PRO A 64 11.00 3.05 15.13
C PRO A 64 12.39 3.69 15.08
N GLU A 65 13.41 2.99 15.60
CA GLU A 65 14.80 3.45 15.60
C GLU A 65 15.37 3.61 14.17
N VAL A 66 15.06 2.66 13.28
CA VAL A 66 15.47 2.73 11.87
C VAL A 66 14.76 3.86 11.15
N GLU A 67 13.48 4.10 11.46
CA GLU A 67 12.71 5.18 10.84
C GLU A 67 13.19 6.56 11.29
N GLU A 68 13.58 6.73 12.55
CA GLU A 68 14.19 7.96 13.05
C GLU A 68 15.53 8.25 12.35
N GLU A 69 16.39 7.24 12.24
CA GLU A 69 17.71 7.37 11.62
C GLU A 69 17.59 7.60 10.09
N TYR A 70 16.62 6.93 9.45
CA TYR A 70 16.25 7.20 8.06
C TYR A 70 15.86 8.67 7.85
N LYS A 71 15.03 9.24 8.72
CA LYS A 71 14.61 10.65 8.61
C LYS A 71 15.81 11.58 8.68
N LYS A 72 16.73 11.37 9.63
CA LYS A 72 17.99 12.15 9.74
C LYS A 72 18.80 12.10 8.45
N VAL A 73 19.06 10.91 7.92
CA VAL A 73 19.84 10.71 6.68
C VAL A 73 19.15 11.37 5.49
N ARG A 74 17.83 11.15 5.32
CA ARG A 74 17.04 11.72 4.23
C ARG A 74 17.10 13.24 4.25
N ASP A 75 16.87 13.84 5.41
CA ASP A 75 16.77 15.29 5.53
C ASP A 75 18.13 15.96 5.37
N LEU A 76 19.20 15.35 5.90
CA LEU A 76 20.57 15.82 5.67
C LEU A 76 21.00 15.71 4.21
N PHE A 77 20.72 14.57 3.55
CA PHE A 77 21.01 14.41 2.12
C PHE A 77 20.27 15.44 1.29
N LYS A 78 18.97 15.66 1.57
CA LYS A 78 18.15 16.68 0.90
C LYS A 78 18.76 18.07 1.10
N TYR A 79 19.07 18.43 2.33
CA TYR A 79 19.66 19.72 2.68
C TYR A 79 20.97 19.93 1.90
N LYS A 80 21.91 19.00 1.97
CA LYS A 80 23.21 19.13 1.29
C LYS A 80 23.07 19.17 -0.23
N LEU A 81 22.13 18.40 -0.80
CA LEU A 81 21.85 18.43 -2.24
C LEU A 81 21.31 19.79 -2.70
N GLN A 82 20.39 20.38 -1.93
CA GLN A 82 19.80 21.69 -2.24
C GLN A 82 20.81 22.84 -2.11
N HIS A 83 21.70 22.76 -1.11
CA HIS A 83 22.72 23.78 -0.84
C HIS A 83 24.04 23.53 -1.57
N LYS A 84 24.10 22.49 -2.42
CA LYS A 84 25.32 22.09 -3.16
C LYS A 84 26.51 21.76 -2.25
N GLU A 85 26.24 21.30 -1.03
CA GLU A 85 27.22 20.89 -0.01
C GLU A 85 27.54 19.37 -0.06
N ILE A 86 27.21 18.72 -1.18
CA ILE A 86 27.54 17.32 -1.44
C ILE A 86 28.14 17.20 -2.83
N SER A 87 29.31 16.57 -2.90
CA SER A 87 30.01 16.37 -4.16
C SER A 87 29.36 15.28 -5.02
N ARG A 88 29.61 15.31 -6.33
CA ARG A 88 29.16 14.25 -7.25
C ARG A 88 29.69 12.87 -6.84
N GLY A 89 30.94 12.81 -6.37
CA GLY A 89 31.57 11.58 -5.89
C GLY A 89 30.87 11.00 -4.67
N GLN A 90 30.47 11.85 -3.71
CA GLN A 90 29.67 11.41 -2.55
C GLN A 90 28.31 10.85 -2.97
N ILE A 91 27.61 11.52 -3.89
CA ILE A 91 26.32 11.04 -4.40
C ILE A 91 26.47 9.64 -5.05
N ILE A 92 27.50 9.46 -5.89
CA ILE A 92 27.77 8.16 -6.53
C ILE A 92 28.13 7.11 -5.49
N GLY A 93 28.97 7.46 -4.51
CA GLY A 93 29.36 6.56 -3.44
C GLY A 93 28.17 6.06 -2.63
N ILE A 94 27.27 6.97 -2.23
CA ILE A 94 26.06 6.62 -1.48
C ILE A 94 25.14 5.72 -2.31
N GLU A 95 24.94 6.03 -3.59
CA GLU A 95 24.13 5.18 -4.46
C GLU A 95 24.72 3.77 -4.60
N ASN A 96 26.02 3.66 -4.89
CA ASN A 96 26.68 2.38 -5.07
C ASN A 96 26.61 1.53 -3.79
N TYR A 97 26.87 2.14 -2.64
CA TYR A 97 26.71 1.49 -1.34
C TYR A 97 25.29 0.95 -1.16
N LEU A 98 24.27 1.78 -1.36
CA LEU A 98 22.87 1.37 -1.22
C LEU A 98 22.49 0.25 -2.20
N ARG A 99 22.95 0.31 -3.45
CA ARG A 99 22.70 -0.75 -4.44
C ARG A 99 23.28 -2.09 -4.05
N GLU A 100 24.51 -2.07 -3.53
CA GLU A 100 25.19 -3.28 -3.07
C GLU A 100 24.47 -3.89 -1.86
N GLN A 101 24.19 -3.08 -0.84
CA GLN A 101 23.57 -3.57 0.40
C GLN A 101 22.13 -4.03 0.20
N LEU A 102 21.35 -3.28 -0.59
CA LEU A 102 19.93 -3.57 -0.80
C LEU A 102 19.69 -4.48 -2.01
N LYS A 103 20.76 -4.89 -2.71
CA LYS A 103 20.73 -5.70 -3.95
C LYS A 103 19.78 -5.12 -5.01
N ASP A 104 19.70 -3.80 -5.09
CA ASP A 104 18.74 -3.11 -5.95
C ASP A 104 19.25 -2.94 -7.40
N LYS A 105 18.53 -3.58 -8.33
CA LYS A 105 18.83 -3.56 -9.78
C LYS A 105 17.92 -2.61 -10.58
N LYS A 106 17.07 -1.83 -9.90
CA LYS A 106 16.12 -0.94 -10.58
C LYS A 106 16.83 0.22 -11.28
N LYS A 107 16.26 0.62 -12.42
CA LYS A 107 16.65 1.84 -13.15
C LYS A 107 15.91 3.04 -12.56
N TYR A 108 16.63 4.13 -12.33
CA TYR A 108 16.08 5.38 -11.81
C TYR A 108 16.42 6.54 -12.73
N LYS A 109 15.63 7.61 -12.66
CA LYS A 109 15.81 8.82 -13.48
C LYS A 109 17.16 9.50 -13.24
N ASN A 110 17.62 9.53 -11.99
CA ASN A 110 18.91 10.08 -11.59
C ASN A 110 19.34 9.51 -10.23
N ASN A 111 20.58 9.78 -9.82
CA ASN A 111 21.16 9.26 -8.58
C ASN A 111 20.39 9.70 -7.32
N ALA A 112 19.92 10.95 -7.26
CA ALA A 112 19.15 11.43 -6.12
C ALA A 112 17.81 10.65 -6.00
N HIS A 113 17.12 10.44 -7.11
CA HIS A 113 15.90 9.64 -7.17
C HIS A 113 16.17 8.18 -6.75
N ALA A 114 17.31 7.60 -7.14
CA ALA A 114 17.73 6.28 -6.71
C ALA A 114 17.92 6.22 -5.19
N ILE A 115 18.69 7.16 -4.63
CA ILE A 115 18.96 7.23 -3.19
C ILE A 115 17.66 7.38 -2.39
N TYR A 116 16.77 8.31 -2.77
CA TYR A 116 15.49 8.47 -2.07
C TYR A 116 14.61 7.23 -2.12
N SER A 117 14.61 6.52 -3.26
CA SER A 117 13.83 5.29 -3.42
C SER A 117 14.39 4.17 -2.55
N MET A 118 15.71 4.01 -2.55
CA MET A 118 16.42 2.99 -1.76
C MET A 118 16.35 3.25 -0.25
N LEU A 119 16.42 4.51 0.18
CA LEU A 119 16.21 4.90 1.58
C LEU A 119 14.78 4.59 2.07
N LYS A 120 13.82 4.27 1.20
CA LYS A 120 12.45 3.84 1.57
C LYS A 120 12.25 2.32 1.52
N MET A 121 13.25 1.54 1.14
CA MET A 121 13.10 0.08 1.04
C MET A 121 13.05 -0.62 2.42
N PRO A 122 12.19 -1.63 2.62
CA PRO A 122 11.98 -2.25 3.94
C PRO A 122 13.22 -2.94 4.51
N ASN A 123 14.15 -3.37 3.65
CA ASN A 123 15.42 -4.00 4.03
C ASN A 123 16.53 -2.99 4.44
N LEU A 124 16.20 -1.70 4.59
CA LEU A 124 17.12 -0.73 5.16
C LEU A 124 17.28 -0.99 6.67
N THR A 125 18.53 -1.04 7.14
CA THR A 125 18.86 -1.27 8.55
C THR A 125 19.53 -0.03 9.15
N TYR A 126 19.63 0.01 10.48
CA TYR A 126 20.37 1.06 11.19
C TYR A 126 21.85 1.18 10.72
N ASN A 127 22.50 0.04 10.44
CA ASN A 127 23.89 0.06 9.95
C ASN A 127 24.01 0.74 8.58
N HIS A 128 23.01 0.56 7.72
CA HIS A 128 22.96 1.25 6.43
C HIS A 128 22.83 2.76 6.61
N THR A 129 21.87 3.20 7.42
CA THR A 129 21.63 4.63 7.67
C THR A 129 22.83 5.28 8.36
N SER A 130 23.40 4.64 9.38
CA SER A 130 24.60 5.14 10.08
C SER A 130 25.81 5.28 9.14
N THR A 131 26.01 4.33 8.23
CA THR A 131 27.09 4.41 7.24
C THR A 131 26.89 5.58 6.28
N ILE A 132 25.67 5.76 5.77
CA ILE A 132 25.35 6.88 4.87
C ILE A 132 25.53 8.21 5.59
N LEU A 133 25.13 8.30 6.86
CA LEU A 133 25.32 9.49 7.67
C LEU A 133 26.81 9.89 7.74
N LYS A 134 27.70 8.92 7.96
CA LYS A 134 29.16 9.16 7.93
C LYS A 134 29.65 9.64 6.56
N MET A 135 29.07 9.14 5.46
CA MET A 135 29.41 9.60 4.10
C MET A 135 28.97 11.04 3.82
N LEU A 136 27.89 11.50 4.47
CA LEU A 136 27.38 12.85 4.35
C LEU A 136 28.17 13.89 5.16
N TYR A 137 28.81 13.47 6.25
CA TYR A 137 29.66 14.34 7.08
C TYR A 137 31.12 14.41 6.63
N LYS A 138 31.54 13.55 5.70
CA LYS A 138 32.83 13.69 5.00
C LYS A 138 32.82 14.88 4.05
#